data_AF-A0A4Q3WMY6-F1
#
_entry.id   AF-A0A4Q3WMY6-F1
#
_cell.length_a   1.000
_cell.length_b   1.000
_cell.length_c   1.000
_cell.angle_alpha   90.00
_cell.angle_beta   90.00
_cell.angle_gamma   90.00
#
_symmetry.space_group_name_H-M   'P 1'
#
loop_
_entity.id
_entity.type
_entity.pdbx_description
1 polymer ?
#
loop_
_entity_poly.entity_id
_entity_poly.type
_entity_poly.pdbx_seq_one_letter_code
_entity_poly.pdbx_strand_id
1 'polypeptide(L)'
;RDLLLRPSALWLVAVIPVLFLFVFRMLLGVPHADFMMVPLAACAAMLLTVLIDTRVGLPAGFVVAALCALIARSEAGLFLAATLSAWIGALSVAQLSSRFALLRCIALLTVSNSILAFALGVLRESPVEELLSSAAWSALAGAGSVVAMAGLAIFLERPFGITSHLRLLELLAPDETVIRRMQLEAPGTYTHSMTVAILAEAAAKAIGADPLLSRVGGLYHDIGKLRRPHCFIENQGGDNIHDRLSPGLSALLIKAHVKDGLELGRAVRLPAPVLEILASHHGTSTIAYFLHRARQQAEAEGGQVDEKIFRYPGPKPRSREAAIVLLADSVEASARSLPQITPESLAVHVQKLISARLAEGELDECELSLRDMAIVRDSFVSVLRGVLHGRIAYPDPVALSGELTTSSRDWVREALGDKSEDSGRSPRNMAKNGGEVATASQKRQNKEQSRGTRPQNSASNAPVEGRVGTDGGNQTPETSTPQASVKSRRRRFKPSFHANGHGTTNRQTSQSQAAQNGNPNNGNVPRDPAGGDDASRNPSSSLKSNGA
;
A
#
# COMPACT_ATOMS: atom_id res chain seq x y z
N ARG A 1 -0.47 25.11 -10.54
CA ARG A 1 0.90 25.53 -10.94
C ARG A 1 1.70 24.30 -11.38
N ASP A 2 1.60 23.26 -10.59
CA ASP A 2 2.44 22.05 -10.52
C ASP A 2 2.24 21.12 -11.72
N LEU A 3 1.08 21.18 -12.37
CA LEU A 3 0.82 20.53 -13.66
C LEU A 3 1.82 20.97 -14.75
N LEU A 4 2.18 22.25 -14.80
CA LEU A 4 3.13 22.79 -15.77
C LEU A 4 4.57 22.33 -15.51
N LEU A 5 4.84 21.81 -14.30
CA LEU A 5 6.14 21.26 -13.90
C LEU A 5 6.26 19.74 -14.20
N ARG A 6 5.19 19.11 -14.70
CA ARG A 6 5.15 17.67 -15.03
C ARG A 6 4.99 17.49 -16.54
N PRO A 7 6.08 17.46 -17.34
CA PRO A 7 5.99 17.38 -18.80
C PRO A 7 5.27 16.13 -19.30
N SER A 8 5.33 15.00 -18.57
CA SER A 8 4.55 13.79 -18.89
C SER A 8 3.03 14.00 -18.79
N ALA A 9 2.58 14.82 -17.82
CA ALA A 9 1.16 15.17 -17.67
C ALA A 9 0.70 16.11 -18.80
N LEU A 10 1.53 17.06 -19.24
CA LEU A 10 1.24 17.92 -20.38
C LEU A 10 1.10 17.12 -21.69
N TRP A 11 1.98 16.14 -21.91
CA TRP A 11 1.84 15.22 -23.05
C TRP A 11 0.54 14.42 -23.01
N LEU A 12 0.09 13.93 -21.84
CA LEU A 12 -1.20 13.25 -21.71
C LEU A 12 -2.40 14.17 -22.00
N VAL A 13 -2.36 15.43 -21.54
CA VAL A 13 -3.40 16.44 -21.83
C VAL A 13 -3.51 16.73 -23.33
N ALA A 14 -2.42 16.65 -24.09
CA ALA A 14 -2.45 16.77 -25.55
C ALA A 14 -2.86 15.46 -26.25
N VAL A 15 -2.28 14.32 -25.86
CA VAL A 15 -2.42 13.04 -26.56
C VAL A 15 -3.78 12.39 -26.33
N ILE A 16 -4.37 12.46 -25.12
CA ILE A 16 -5.67 11.81 -24.85
C ILE A 16 -6.78 12.42 -25.71
N PRO A 17 -7.01 13.75 -25.76
CA PRO A 17 -8.04 14.31 -26.64
C PRO A 17 -7.83 13.94 -28.11
N VAL A 18 -6.61 14.00 -28.63
CA VAL A 18 -6.29 13.66 -30.02
C VAL A 18 -6.54 12.17 -30.32
N LEU A 19 -6.14 11.27 -29.41
CA LEU A 19 -6.41 9.83 -29.54
C LEU A 19 -7.91 9.54 -29.57
N PHE A 20 -8.68 10.14 -28.66
CA PHE A 20 -10.12 9.92 -28.57
C PHE A 20 -10.87 10.52 -29.77
N LEU A 21 -10.41 11.66 -30.31
CA LEU A 21 -10.92 12.23 -31.57
C LEU A 21 -10.57 11.37 -32.80
N PHE A 22 -9.38 10.77 -32.84
CA PHE A 22 -9.02 9.82 -33.89
C PHE A 22 -9.90 8.56 -33.84
N VAL A 23 -10.11 7.99 -32.64
CA VAL A 23 -11.04 6.86 -32.42
C VAL A 23 -12.46 7.24 -32.87
N PHE A 24 -12.96 8.43 -32.51
CA PHE A 24 -14.26 8.92 -32.97
C PHE A 24 -14.33 8.94 -34.50
N ARG A 25 -13.33 9.53 -35.15
CA ARG A 25 -13.27 9.65 -36.61
C ARG A 25 -13.22 8.30 -37.33
N MET A 26 -12.66 7.26 -36.72
CA MET A 26 -12.72 5.88 -37.24
C MET A 26 -14.10 5.24 -37.03
N LEU A 27 -14.77 5.52 -35.91
CA LEU A 27 -16.09 4.97 -35.58
C LEU A 27 -17.24 5.54 -36.41
N LEU A 28 -17.11 6.73 -37.00
CA LEU A 28 -18.15 7.35 -37.86
C LEU A 28 -18.55 6.55 -39.12
N GLY A 29 -17.90 5.42 -39.41
CA GLY A 29 -18.34 4.45 -40.42
C GLY A 29 -19.39 3.43 -39.92
N VAL A 30 -19.77 3.47 -38.64
CA VAL A 30 -20.67 2.52 -37.97
C VAL A 30 -22.07 3.14 -37.78
N PRO A 31 -23.17 2.38 -37.94
CA PRO A 31 -24.51 2.88 -37.60
C PRO A 31 -24.59 3.40 -36.16
N HIS A 32 -25.31 4.50 -35.95
CA HIS A 32 -25.48 5.19 -34.65
C HIS A 32 -24.17 5.71 -34.01
N ALA A 33 -23.08 5.84 -34.77
CA ALA A 33 -21.78 6.32 -34.26
C ALA A 33 -21.82 7.70 -33.57
N ASP A 34 -22.77 8.57 -33.90
CA ASP A 34 -22.92 9.87 -33.26
C ASP A 34 -23.14 9.73 -31.73
N PHE A 35 -23.92 8.74 -31.31
CA PHE A 35 -24.14 8.43 -29.90
C PHE A 35 -22.86 7.92 -29.20
N MET A 36 -21.89 7.39 -29.95
CA MET A 36 -20.58 7.00 -29.41
C MET A 36 -19.73 8.21 -29.00
N MET A 37 -20.11 9.44 -29.34
CA MET A 37 -19.48 10.64 -28.77
C MET A 37 -19.60 10.68 -27.24
N VAL A 38 -20.74 10.28 -26.69
CA VAL A 38 -21.07 10.36 -25.25
C VAL A 38 -20.11 9.52 -24.38
N PRO A 39 -19.95 8.19 -24.57
CA PRO A 39 -19.01 7.38 -23.79
C PRO A 39 -17.55 7.77 -24.03
N LEU A 40 -17.24 8.33 -25.19
CA LEU A 40 -15.87 8.60 -25.62
C LEU A 40 -15.36 9.90 -24.98
N ALA A 41 -16.18 10.95 -24.94
CA ALA A 41 -15.92 12.15 -24.12
C ALA A 41 -15.84 11.79 -22.63
N ALA A 42 -16.72 10.90 -22.14
CA ALA A 42 -16.70 10.45 -20.75
C ALA A 42 -15.44 9.64 -20.39
N CYS A 43 -15.03 8.71 -21.24
CA CYS A 43 -13.81 7.94 -21.03
C CYS A 43 -12.56 8.85 -21.05
N ALA A 44 -12.47 9.82 -21.98
CA ALA A 44 -11.37 10.79 -22.01
C ALA A 44 -11.31 11.65 -20.74
N ALA A 45 -12.46 12.14 -20.27
CA ALA A 45 -12.56 12.96 -19.06
C ALA A 45 -12.18 12.18 -17.79
N MET A 46 -12.72 10.96 -17.63
CA MET A 46 -12.37 10.08 -16.51
C MET A 46 -10.89 9.72 -16.50
N LEU A 47 -10.31 9.41 -17.66
CA LEU A 47 -8.91 9.01 -17.79
C LEU A 47 -7.95 10.15 -17.40
N LEU A 48 -8.26 11.40 -17.79
CA LEU A 48 -7.49 12.57 -17.37
C LEU A 48 -7.72 12.93 -15.89
N THR A 49 -8.90 12.69 -15.32
CA THR A 49 -9.09 12.81 -13.86
C THR A 49 -8.25 11.78 -13.08
N VAL A 50 -8.25 10.52 -13.50
CA VAL A 50 -7.56 9.42 -12.78
C VAL A 50 -6.04 9.48 -12.91
N LEU A 51 -5.52 9.94 -14.05
CA LEU A 51 -4.07 10.08 -14.28
C LEU A 51 -3.50 11.42 -13.78
N ILE A 52 -4.32 12.48 -13.65
CA ILE A 52 -3.83 13.83 -13.38
C ILE A 52 -4.61 14.50 -12.24
N ASP A 53 -5.78 15.08 -12.53
CA ASP A 53 -6.65 15.73 -11.55
C ASP A 53 -8.03 16.06 -12.16
N THR A 54 -9.05 16.18 -11.31
CA THR A 54 -10.43 16.52 -11.71
C THR A 54 -10.52 17.88 -12.41
N ARG A 55 -9.68 18.86 -12.03
CA ARG A 55 -9.60 20.19 -12.67
C ARG A 55 -9.09 20.13 -14.12
N VAL A 56 -8.51 19.00 -14.53
CA VAL A 56 -8.01 18.75 -15.89
C VAL A 56 -9.00 17.89 -16.67
N GLY A 57 -9.56 16.84 -16.05
CA GLY A 57 -10.55 15.97 -16.68
C GLY A 57 -11.85 16.69 -17.10
N LEU A 58 -12.36 17.60 -16.27
CA LEU A 58 -13.59 18.37 -16.56
C LEU A 58 -13.52 19.24 -17.83
N PRO A 59 -12.53 20.15 -18.00
CA PRO A 59 -12.42 20.94 -19.22
C PRO A 59 -12.01 20.09 -20.43
N ALA A 60 -11.18 19.05 -20.24
CA ALA A 60 -10.82 18.16 -21.35
C ALA A 60 -12.04 17.37 -21.88
N GLY A 61 -12.93 16.91 -21.00
CA GLY A 61 -14.20 16.28 -21.38
C GLY A 61 -15.10 17.19 -22.21
N PHE A 62 -15.22 18.46 -21.82
CA PHE A 62 -15.92 19.49 -22.59
C PHE A 62 -15.29 19.71 -23.98
N VAL A 63 -13.96 19.82 -24.06
CA VAL A 63 -13.24 20.00 -25.34
C VAL A 63 -13.40 18.80 -26.26
N VAL A 64 -13.32 17.56 -25.75
CA VAL A 64 -13.56 16.35 -26.56
C VAL A 64 -15.02 16.29 -27.03
N ALA A 65 -16.00 16.58 -26.16
CA ALA A 65 -17.41 16.63 -26.56
C ALA A 65 -17.66 17.69 -27.66
N ALA A 66 -17.11 18.90 -27.52
CA ALA A 66 -17.24 19.97 -28.50
C ALA A 66 -16.61 19.60 -29.86
N LEU A 67 -15.40 19.04 -29.85
CA LEU A 67 -14.69 18.68 -31.08
C LEU A 67 -15.32 17.47 -31.79
N CYS A 68 -15.76 16.45 -31.05
CA CYS A 68 -16.56 15.36 -31.63
C CYS A 68 -17.86 15.88 -32.26
N ALA A 69 -18.58 16.79 -31.58
CA ALA A 69 -19.83 17.36 -32.09
C ALA A 69 -19.62 18.13 -33.40
N LEU A 70 -18.54 18.90 -33.51
CA LEU A 70 -18.16 19.61 -34.73
C LEU A 70 -17.78 18.64 -35.87
N ILE A 71 -17.08 17.53 -35.58
CA ILE A 71 -16.71 16.52 -36.57
C ILE A 71 -17.95 15.78 -37.10
N ALA A 72 -18.88 15.39 -36.22
CA ALA A 72 -20.14 14.74 -36.59
C ALA A 72 -21.19 15.70 -37.18
N ARG A 73 -20.98 17.03 -37.07
CA ARG A 73 -21.98 18.07 -37.35
C ARG A 73 -23.27 17.89 -36.53
N SER A 74 -23.14 17.40 -35.30
CA SER A 74 -24.27 17.00 -34.46
C SER A 74 -25.00 18.18 -33.83
N GLU A 75 -26.28 17.97 -33.52
CA GLU A 75 -27.13 18.90 -32.78
C GLU A 75 -26.60 19.24 -31.38
N ALA A 76 -26.98 20.43 -30.89
CA ALA A 76 -26.58 20.94 -29.57
C ALA A 76 -27.00 20.03 -28.40
N GLY A 77 -28.11 19.29 -28.52
CA GLY A 77 -28.54 18.34 -27.50
C GLY A 77 -27.55 17.18 -27.30
N LEU A 78 -27.00 16.63 -28.37
CA LEU A 78 -26.04 15.53 -28.30
C LEU A 78 -24.69 15.99 -27.72
N PHE A 79 -24.25 17.20 -28.09
CA PHE A 79 -23.11 17.87 -27.46
C PHE A 79 -23.31 18.08 -25.94
N LEU A 80 -24.50 18.54 -25.53
CA LEU A 80 -24.82 18.73 -24.11
C LEU A 80 -24.81 17.41 -23.35
N ALA A 81 -25.40 16.34 -23.90
CA ALA A 81 -25.38 15.01 -23.28
C ALA A 81 -23.95 14.44 -23.17
N ALA A 82 -23.11 14.59 -24.19
CA ALA A 82 -21.71 14.18 -24.13
C ALA A 82 -20.92 14.97 -23.07
N THR A 83 -21.17 16.28 -22.96
CA THR A 83 -20.56 17.14 -21.94
C THR A 83 -20.98 16.74 -20.53
N LEU A 84 -22.29 16.53 -20.30
CA LEU A 84 -22.83 16.11 -19.01
C LEU A 84 -22.34 14.72 -18.61
N SER A 85 -22.33 13.75 -19.53
CA SER A 85 -21.74 12.42 -19.31
C SER A 85 -20.26 12.52 -18.94
N ALA A 86 -19.51 13.41 -19.60
CA ALA A 86 -18.10 13.64 -19.30
C ALA A 86 -17.85 14.25 -17.91
N TRP A 87 -18.71 15.16 -17.47
CA TRP A 87 -18.61 15.73 -16.11
C TRP A 87 -19.06 14.75 -15.03
N ILE A 88 -20.16 14.03 -15.23
CA ILE A 88 -20.59 12.95 -14.31
C ILE A 88 -19.50 11.88 -14.21
N GLY A 89 -18.90 11.50 -15.35
CA GLY A 89 -17.75 10.63 -15.42
C GLY A 89 -16.59 11.12 -14.57
N ALA A 90 -16.03 12.28 -14.90
CA ALA A 90 -14.90 12.87 -14.19
C ALA A 90 -15.14 13.01 -12.68
N LEU A 91 -16.34 13.46 -12.26
CA LEU A 91 -16.70 13.58 -10.83
C LEU A 91 -16.89 12.23 -10.14
N SER A 92 -17.36 11.19 -10.84
CA SER A 92 -17.56 9.86 -10.25
C SER A 92 -16.24 9.22 -9.81
N VAL A 93 -15.18 9.39 -10.62
CA VAL A 93 -13.84 8.81 -10.43
C VAL A 93 -12.89 9.71 -9.64
N ALA A 94 -13.25 10.98 -9.39
CA ALA A 94 -12.48 11.93 -8.57
C ALA A 94 -12.18 11.42 -7.13
N GLN A 95 -12.94 10.43 -6.65
CA GLN A 95 -12.77 9.79 -5.34
C GLN A 95 -12.72 8.25 -5.48
N LEU A 96 -11.93 7.74 -6.42
CA LEU A 96 -11.82 6.30 -6.70
C LEU A 96 -10.96 5.54 -5.68
N SER A 97 -11.46 5.40 -4.45
CA SER A 97 -10.74 4.84 -3.30
C SER A 97 -10.81 3.31 -3.12
N SER A 98 -11.56 2.58 -3.96
CA SER A 98 -11.71 1.13 -3.82
C SER A 98 -12.23 0.42 -5.08
N ARG A 99 -12.14 -0.92 -5.11
CA ARG A 99 -12.76 -1.75 -6.17
C ARG A 99 -14.29 -1.59 -6.22
N PHE A 100 -14.95 -1.36 -5.09
CA PHE A 100 -16.38 -1.05 -5.05
C PHE A 100 -16.71 0.35 -5.60
N ALA A 101 -15.77 1.31 -5.51
CA ALA A 101 -15.94 2.61 -6.14
C ALA A 101 -16.00 2.51 -7.68
N LEU A 102 -15.27 1.58 -8.31
CA LEU A 102 -15.40 1.31 -9.76
C LEU A 102 -16.80 0.81 -10.12
N LEU A 103 -17.38 -0.11 -9.35
CA LEU A 103 -18.76 -0.58 -9.55
C LEU A 103 -19.79 0.55 -9.39
N ARG A 104 -19.59 1.44 -8.40
CA ARG A 104 -20.41 2.66 -8.23
C ARG A 104 -20.31 3.58 -9.45
N CYS A 105 -19.13 3.74 -10.05
CA CYS A 105 -18.95 4.53 -11.27
C CYS A 105 -19.66 3.88 -12.46
N ILE A 106 -19.50 2.57 -12.68
CA ILE A 106 -20.20 1.81 -13.72
C ILE A 106 -21.71 2.00 -13.60
N ALA A 107 -22.29 1.84 -12.41
CA ALA A 107 -23.72 2.05 -12.19
C ALA A 107 -24.16 3.50 -12.48
N LEU A 108 -23.38 4.49 -12.03
CA LEU A 108 -23.71 5.91 -12.21
C LEU A 108 -23.65 6.33 -13.69
N LEU A 109 -22.62 5.95 -14.45
CA LEU A 109 -22.55 6.24 -15.89
C LEU A 109 -23.63 5.49 -16.68
N THR A 110 -23.89 4.21 -16.34
CA THR A 110 -24.96 3.42 -16.99
C THR A 110 -26.32 4.11 -16.83
N VAL A 111 -26.70 4.49 -15.61
CA VAL A 111 -28.00 5.12 -15.33
C VAL A 111 -28.08 6.54 -15.90
N SER A 112 -27.06 7.38 -15.71
CA SER A 112 -27.08 8.76 -16.22
C SER A 112 -27.09 8.82 -17.74
N ASN A 113 -26.29 8.00 -18.44
CA ASN A 113 -26.31 7.95 -19.90
C ASN A 113 -27.65 7.43 -20.44
N SER A 114 -28.30 6.48 -19.75
CA SER A 114 -29.65 6.03 -20.09
C SER A 114 -30.67 7.17 -20.01
N ILE A 115 -30.64 7.95 -18.93
CA ILE A 115 -31.54 9.09 -18.71
C ILE A 115 -31.29 10.20 -19.74
N LEU A 116 -30.02 10.51 -20.04
CA LEU A 116 -29.64 11.49 -21.06
C LEU A 116 -30.11 11.09 -22.46
N ALA A 117 -29.93 9.81 -22.85
CA ALA A 117 -30.38 9.30 -24.14
C ALA A 117 -31.91 9.28 -24.24
N PHE A 118 -32.61 8.88 -23.17
CA PHE A 118 -34.07 8.96 -23.09
C PHE A 118 -34.57 10.41 -23.24
N ALA A 119 -33.96 11.36 -22.51
CA ALA A 119 -34.32 12.77 -22.63
C ALA A 119 -34.10 13.33 -24.05
N LEU A 120 -33.02 12.93 -24.73
CA LEU A 120 -32.77 13.33 -26.13
C LEU A 120 -33.74 12.70 -27.11
N GLY A 121 -34.12 11.43 -26.95
CA GLY A 121 -35.11 10.79 -27.82
C GLY A 121 -36.50 11.40 -27.65
N VAL A 122 -36.90 11.76 -26.42
CA VAL A 122 -38.14 12.51 -26.17
C VAL A 122 -38.11 13.90 -26.82
N LEU A 123 -36.97 14.61 -26.74
CA LEU A 123 -36.77 15.91 -27.39
C LEU A 123 -36.74 15.85 -28.93
N ARG A 124 -36.57 14.65 -29.51
CA ARG A 124 -36.60 14.39 -30.96
C ARG A 124 -37.91 13.77 -31.45
N GLU A 125 -38.88 13.57 -30.55
CA GLU A 125 -40.14 12.85 -30.82
C GLU A 125 -39.91 11.42 -31.38
N SER A 126 -38.77 10.80 -31.01
CA SER A 126 -38.37 9.46 -31.46
C SER A 126 -39.38 8.36 -31.09
N PRO A 127 -39.61 7.35 -31.95
CA PRO A 127 -40.41 6.18 -31.63
C PRO A 127 -39.94 5.47 -30.36
N VAL A 128 -40.87 4.86 -29.62
CA VAL A 128 -40.58 4.16 -28.34
C VAL A 128 -39.51 3.06 -28.49
N GLU A 129 -39.43 2.41 -29.64
CA GLU A 129 -38.41 1.40 -29.96
C GLU A 129 -37.00 2.02 -30.14
N GLU A 130 -36.90 3.18 -30.81
CA GLU A 130 -35.64 3.94 -30.90
C GLU A 130 -35.24 4.50 -29.53
N LEU A 131 -36.23 4.94 -28.74
CA LEU A 131 -36.02 5.49 -27.40
C LEU A 131 -35.44 4.43 -26.43
N LEU A 132 -36.04 3.23 -26.41
CA LEU A 132 -35.58 2.09 -25.60
C LEU A 132 -34.21 1.57 -26.06
N SER A 133 -34.00 1.43 -27.36
CA SER A 133 -32.71 0.95 -27.91
C SER A 133 -31.59 1.98 -27.71
N SER A 134 -31.85 3.28 -27.89
CA SER A 134 -30.90 4.36 -27.60
C SER A 134 -30.51 4.41 -26.12
N ALA A 135 -31.46 4.21 -25.21
CA ALA A 135 -31.17 4.08 -23.78
C ALA A 135 -30.31 2.84 -23.47
N ALA A 136 -30.65 1.68 -24.04
CA ALA A 136 -29.89 0.43 -23.85
C ALA A 136 -28.45 0.51 -24.40
N TRP A 137 -28.25 1.08 -25.60
CA TRP A 137 -26.91 1.33 -26.14
C TRP A 137 -26.13 2.33 -25.28
N SER A 138 -26.78 3.39 -24.79
CA SER A 138 -26.15 4.40 -23.93
C SER A 138 -25.79 3.85 -22.54
N ALA A 139 -26.57 2.90 -22.02
CA ALA A 139 -26.28 2.13 -20.81
C ALA A 139 -24.99 1.29 -20.99
N LEU A 140 -24.93 0.47 -22.04
CA LEU A 140 -23.78 -0.38 -22.38
C LEU A 140 -22.53 0.48 -22.65
N ALA A 141 -22.68 1.58 -23.37
CA ALA A 141 -21.65 2.55 -23.64
C ALA A 141 -21.14 3.23 -22.34
N GLY A 142 -22.04 3.57 -21.42
CA GLY A 142 -21.70 4.10 -20.09
C GLY A 142 -20.82 3.13 -19.29
N ALA A 143 -21.25 1.88 -19.14
CA ALA A 143 -20.46 0.84 -18.50
C ALA A 143 -19.10 0.62 -19.21
N GLY A 144 -19.12 0.53 -20.55
CA GLY A 144 -17.94 0.36 -21.39
C GLY A 144 -16.92 1.49 -21.22
N SER A 145 -17.35 2.74 -21.06
CA SER A 145 -16.46 3.89 -20.86
C SER A 145 -15.62 3.79 -19.58
N VAL A 146 -16.19 3.25 -18.48
CA VAL A 146 -15.48 3.06 -17.21
C VAL A 146 -14.50 1.89 -17.30
N VAL A 147 -14.89 0.80 -17.96
CA VAL A 147 -14.02 -0.37 -18.19
C VAL A 147 -12.85 -0.02 -19.11
N ALA A 148 -13.12 0.72 -20.19
CA ALA A 148 -12.10 1.20 -21.12
C ALA A 148 -11.11 2.15 -20.42
N MET A 149 -11.60 3.09 -19.61
CA MET A 149 -10.75 3.99 -18.82
C MET A 149 -9.86 3.21 -17.84
N ALA A 150 -10.42 2.26 -17.08
CA ALA A 150 -9.65 1.45 -16.14
C ALA A 150 -8.56 0.62 -16.84
N GLY A 151 -8.85 0.08 -18.04
CA GLY A 151 -7.86 -0.59 -18.88
C GLY A 151 -6.76 0.35 -19.38
N LEU A 152 -7.14 1.50 -19.98
CA LEU A 152 -6.19 2.46 -20.53
C LEU A 152 -5.29 3.10 -19.46
N ALA A 153 -5.80 3.32 -18.24
CA ALA A 153 -5.00 3.83 -17.13
C ALA A 153 -3.79 2.93 -16.86
N ILE A 154 -3.99 1.60 -16.75
CA ILE A 154 -2.91 0.61 -16.50
C ILE A 154 -1.84 0.64 -17.61
N PHE A 155 -2.24 0.94 -18.86
CA PHE A 155 -1.30 1.07 -19.98
C PHE A 155 -0.57 2.43 -20.01
N LEU A 156 -1.21 3.52 -19.58
CA LEU A 156 -0.66 4.88 -19.62
C LEU A 156 0.16 5.26 -18.38
N GLU A 157 -0.14 4.71 -17.20
CA GLU A 157 0.66 4.89 -15.97
C GLU A 157 2.15 4.63 -16.21
N ARG A 158 2.45 3.54 -16.95
CA ARG A 158 3.82 3.03 -17.14
C ARG A 158 4.72 3.95 -17.98
N PRO A 159 4.39 4.32 -19.24
CA PRO A 159 5.24 5.19 -20.05
C PRO A 159 5.33 6.64 -19.52
N PHE A 160 4.30 7.14 -18.83
CA PHE A 160 4.27 8.50 -18.30
C PHE A 160 4.77 8.63 -16.85
N GLY A 161 5.12 7.51 -16.20
CA GLY A 161 5.68 7.47 -14.85
C GLY A 161 4.68 7.84 -13.74
N ILE A 162 3.38 7.69 -14.00
CA ILE A 162 2.32 8.18 -13.13
C ILE A 162 1.95 7.13 -12.08
N THR A 163 1.93 7.58 -10.82
CA THR A 163 1.49 6.80 -9.67
C THR A 163 -0.02 7.03 -9.47
N SER A 164 -0.86 6.13 -9.99
CA SER A 164 -2.30 6.20 -9.71
C SER A 164 -2.63 5.69 -8.30
N HIS A 165 -3.76 6.14 -7.77
CA HIS A 165 -4.29 5.64 -6.51
C HIS A 165 -4.56 4.11 -6.58
N LEU A 166 -5.02 3.62 -7.73
CA LEU A 166 -5.24 2.18 -7.96
C LEU A 166 -3.92 1.40 -7.85
N ARG A 167 -2.84 1.89 -8.46
CA ARG A 167 -1.52 1.25 -8.41
C ARG A 167 -0.93 1.21 -7.00
N LEU A 168 -1.21 2.21 -6.16
CA LEU A 168 -0.83 2.19 -4.75
C LEU A 168 -1.67 1.18 -3.94
N LEU A 169 -2.98 1.05 -4.22
CA LEU A 169 -3.83 0.02 -3.61
C LEU A 169 -3.38 -1.41 -3.98
N GLU A 170 -2.85 -1.63 -5.20
CA GLU A 170 -2.24 -2.91 -5.58
C GLU A 170 -1.01 -3.26 -4.73
N LEU A 171 -0.16 -2.28 -4.40
CA LEU A 171 1.07 -2.51 -3.65
C LEU A 171 0.83 -2.89 -2.18
N LEU A 172 -0.37 -2.61 -1.64
CA LEU A 172 -0.80 -3.09 -0.32
C LEU A 172 -1.22 -4.57 -0.31
N ALA A 173 -1.42 -5.20 -1.47
CA ALA A 173 -1.72 -6.63 -1.54
C ALA A 173 -0.43 -7.45 -1.32
N PRO A 174 -0.38 -8.33 -0.30
CA PRO A 174 0.85 -9.07 0.01
C PRO A 174 1.08 -10.25 -0.94
N ASP A 175 0.02 -10.84 -1.51
CA ASP A 175 -0.03 -12.27 -1.84
C ASP A 175 1.08 -12.78 -2.79
N GLU A 176 1.52 -11.96 -3.75
CA GLU A 176 2.58 -12.26 -4.72
C GLU A 176 3.66 -11.15 -4.78
N THR A 177 3.88 -10.42 -3.67
CA THR A 177 4.78 -9.25 -3.64
C THR A 177 6.03 -9.44 -2.76
N VAL A 178 7.00 -8.53 -2.89
CA VAL A 178 8.20 -8.47 -2.04
C VAL A 178 7.86 -8.37 -0.55
N ILE A 179 6.68 -7.85 -0.20
CA ILE A 179 6.19 -7.79 1.18
C ILE A 179 5.92 -9.19 1.74
N ARG A 180 5.46 -10.16 0.94
CA ARG A 180 5.35 -11.56 1.37
C ARG A 180 6.71 -12.21 1.63
N ARG A 181 7.73 -11.82 0.87
CA ARG A 181 9.12 -12.22 1.18
C ARG A 181 9.58 -11.60 2.50
N MET A 182 9.32 -10.31 2.74
CA MET A 182 9.64 -9.66 4.01
C MET A 182 8.94 -10.35 5.21
N GLN A 183 7.67 -10.71 5.09
CA GLN A 183 6.92 -11.47 6.11
C GLN A 183 7.58 -12.80 6.50
N LEU A 184 8.34 -13.44 5.61
CA LEU A 184 8.91 -14.79 5.79
C LEU A 184 10.42 -14.77 6.06
N GLU A 185 11.16 -13.85 5.45
CA GLU A 185 12.62 -13.76 5.49
C GLU A 185 13.13 -12.68 6.47
N ALA A 186 12.30 -11.67 6.79
CA ALA A 186 12.64 -10.54 7.68
C ALA A 186 11.41 -10.09 8.50
N PRO A 187 10.83 -10.97 9.36
CA PRO A 187 9.54 -10.72 10.02
C PRO A 187 9.57 -9.55 11.02
N GLY A 188 10.74 -9.24 11.59
CA GLY A 188 10.93 -8.06 12.43
C GLY A 188 10.83 -6.77 11.62
N THR A 189 11.58 -6.69 10.52
CA THR A 189 11.52 -5.58 9.56
C THR A 189 10.11 -5.40 8.99
N TYR A 190 9.38 -6.49 8.70
CA TYR A 190 7.97 -6.42 8.29
C TYR A 190 7.08 -5.80 9.36
N THR A 191 7.27 -6.18 10.63
CA THR A 191 6.47 -5.66 11.76
C THR A 191 6.77 -4.18 12.01
N HIS A 192 8.04 -3.77 11.90
CA HIS A 192 8.46 -2.37 11.93
C HIS A 192 7.84 -1.58 10.76
N SER A 193 8.06 -2.02 9.51
CA SER A 193 7.54 -1.36 8.29
C SER A 193 6.01 -1.22 8.29
N MET A 194 5.28 -2.20 8.82
CA MET A 194 3.82 -2.11 8.98
C MET A 194 3.42 -1.04 10.01
N THR A 195 4.17 -0.90 11.11
CA THR A 195 3.91 0.15 12.12
C THR A 195 4.25 1.54 11.57
N VAL A 196 5.39 1.68 10.88
CA VAL A 196 5.79 2.91 10.17
C VAL A 196 4.74 3.31 9.12
N ALA A 197 4.19 2.34 8.36
CA ALA A 197 3.11 2.58 7.41
C ALA A 197 1.84 3.15 8.05
N ILE A 198 1.43 2.64 9.22
CA ILE A 198 0.24 3.10 9.95
C ILE A 198 0.47 4.51 10.54
N LEU A 199 1.67 4.76 11.08
CA LEU A 199 2.08 6.08 11.57
C LEU A 199 2.07 7.12 10.44
N ALA A 200 2.69 6.79 9.31
CA ALA A 200 2.82 7.68 8.17
C ALA A 200 1.46 7.99 7.51
N GLU A 201 0.58 7.00 7.37
CA GLU A 201 -0.79 7.19 6.87
C GLU A 201 -1.58 8.18 7.76
N ALA A 202 -1.56 7.97 9.07
CA ALA A 202 -2.30 8.79 10.03
C ALA A 202 -1.77 10.22 10.11
N ALA A 203 -0.45 10.41 10.04
CA ALA A 203 0.19 11.72 10.02
C ALA A 203 -0.11 12.48 8.72
N ALA A 204 0.04 11.84 7.56
CA ALA A 204 -0.22 12.45 6.26
C ALA A 204 -1.69 12.85 6.11
N LYS A 205 -2.62 11.98 6.53
CA LYS A 205 -4.06 12.27 6.55
C LYS A 205 -4.40 13.50 7.41
N ALA A 206 -3.69 13.71 8.52
CA ALA A 206 -3.95 14.82 9.43
C ALA A 206 -3.49 16.19 8.89
N ILE A 207 -2.51 16.22 7.96
CA ILE A 207 -1.99 17.47 7.34
C ILE A 207 -2.41 17.66 5.87
N GLY A 208 -3.25 16.78 5.31
CA GLY A 208 -3.61 16.82 3.89
C GLY A 208 -2.43 16.54 2.94
N ALA A 209 -1.52 15.66 3.34
CA ALA A 209 -0.59 14.95 2.46
C ALA A 209 -1.23 13.64 1.97
N ASP A 210 -0.65 12.96 0.96
CA ASP A 210 -1.22 11.70 0.45
C ASP A 210 -1.04 10.57 1.49
N PRO A 211 -2.13 10.08 2.11
CA PRO A 211 -2.03 9.07 3.15
C PRO A 211 -1.72 7.68 2.58
N LEU A 212 -2.15 7.39 1.34
CA LEU A 212 -1.94 6.09 0.72
C LEU A 212 -0.51 5.97 0.20
N LEU A 213 0.04 7.04 -0.41
CA LEU A 213 1.46 7.09 -0.76
C LEU A 213 2.33 6.98 0.50
N SER A 214 1.98 7.66 1.58
CA SER A 214 2.70 7.58 2.86
C SER A 214 2.63 6.17 3.46
N ARG A 215 1.47 5.50 3.41
CA ARG A 215 1.29 4.10 3.83
C ARG A 215 2.15 3.12 3.02
N VAL A 216 2.12 3.24 1.69
CA VAL A 216 2.92 2.39 0.79
C VAL A 216 4.41 2.68 0.96
N GLY A 217 4.81 3.95 1.09
CA GLY A 217 6.18 4.36 1.39
C GLY A 217 6.69 3.72 2.69
N GLY A 218 5.95 3.87 3.79
CA GLY A 218 6.29 3.26 5.08
C GLY A 218 6.35 1.73 5.02
N LEU A 219 5.51 1.07 4.22
CA LEU A 219 5.55 -0.39 4.06
C LEU A 219 6.73 -0.88 3.20
N TYR A 220 7.27 -0.04 2.30
CA TYR A 220 8.31 -0.42 1.34
C TYR A 220 9.69 0.20 1.58
N HIS A 221 9.84 1.17 2.50
CA HIS A 221 11.12 1.86 2.74
C HIS A 221 12.28 0.90 3.03
N ASP A 222 11.97 -0.21 3.71
CA ASP A 222 12.95 -1.11 4.31
C ASP A 222 13.22 -2.40 3.51
N ILE A 223 12.65 -2.54 2.30
CA ILE A 223 12.75 -3.79 1.51
C ILE A 223 14.19 -4.21 1.19
N GLY A 224 15.17 -3.32 1.31
CA GLY A 224 16.59 -3.65 1.13
C GLY A 224 17.15 -4.59 2.20
N LYS A 225 16.61 -4.57 3.43
CA LYS A 225 17.04 -5.45 4.52
C LYS A 225 16.89 -6.94 4.16
N LEU A 226 15.98 -7.29 3.25
CA LEU A 226 15.83 -8.64 2.66
C LEU A 226 17.11 -9.23 2.07
N ARG A 227 18.09 -8.41 1.66
CA ARG A 227 19.37 -8.96 1.16
C ARG A 227 20.17 -9.65 2.26
N ARG A 228 20.11 -9.15 3.51
CA ARG A 228 20.89 -9.63 4.66
C ARG A 228 20.11 -9.42 5.98
N PRO A 229 18.98 -10.11 6.22
CA PRO A 229 18.11 -9.81 7.37
C PRO A 229 18.81 -9.86 8.73
N HIS A 230 19.78 -10.78 8.88
CA HIS A 230 20.61 -10.95 10.08
C HIS A 230 21.55 -9.76 10.38
N CYS A 231 21.70 -8.78 9.48
CA CYS A 231 22.39 -7.52 9.74
C CYS A 231 21.52 -6.48 10.47
N PHE A 232 20.29 -6.83 10.86
CA PHE A 232 19.33 -5.89 11.43
C PHE A 232 18.71 -6.49 12.70
N ILE A 233 18.83 -5.77 13.81
CA ILE A 233 18.58 -6.26 15.18
C ILE A 233 17.16 -6.78 15.36
N GLU A 234 16.17 -6.21 14.65
CA GLU A 234 14.78 -6.64 14.71
C GLU A 234 14.54 -8.05 14.14
N ASN A 235 15.47 -8.59 13.34
CA ASN A 235 15.43 -9.96 12.81
C ASN A 235 16.44 -10.91 13.49
N GLN A 236 17.22 -10.44 14.48
CA GLN A 236 18.18 -11.27 15.20
C GLN A 236 17.49 -12.01 16.36
N GLY A 237 17.80 -13.30 16.52
CA GLY A 237 17.28 -14.17 17.59
C GLY A 237 18.37 -14.77 18.48
N GLY A 238 19.55 -14.14 18.53
CA GLY A 238 20.76 -14.61 19.20
C GLY A 238 21.87 -13.58 19.05
N ASP A 239 23.14 -14.02 19.06
CA ASP A 239 24.33 -13.16 18.89
C ASP A 239 24.17 -12.08 17.80
N ASN A 240 24.43 -10.83 18.17
CA ASN A 240 24.49 -9.73 17.23
C ASN A 240 25.77 -9.82 16.39
N ILE A 241 25.64 -9.91 15.06
CA ILE A 241 26.79 -10.02 14.16
C ILE A 241 27.76 -8.83 14.32
N HIS A 242 27.24 -7.65 14.64
CA HIS A 242 28.00 -6.40 14.69
C HIS A 242 28.98 -6.33 15.85
N ASP A 243 28.83 -7.16 16.88
CA ASP A 243 29.77 -7.24 17.99
C ASP A 243 31.15 -7.71 17.48
N ARG A 244 31.13 -8.63 16.50
CA ARG A 244 32.29 -9.27 15.87
C ARG A 244 32.84 -8.52 14.64
N LEU A 245 32.29 -7.34 14.31
CA LEU A 245 32.67 -6.54 13.13
C LEU A 245 33.24 -5.19 13.56
N SER A 246 34.08 -4.58 12.72
CA SER A 246 34.49 -3.19 12.92
C SER A 246 33.29 -2.23 12.76
N PRO A 247 33.28 -1.07 13.42
CA PRO A 247 32.15 -0.14 13.30
C PRO A 247 31.98 0.41 11.88
N GLY A 248 33.08 0.64 11.14
CA GLY A 248 33.03 1.08 9.74
C GLY A 248 32.39 0.03 8.82
N LEU A 249 32.75 -1.26 8.99
CA LEU A 249 32.12 -2.35 8.23
C LEU A 249 30.64 -2.53 8.61
N SER A 250 30.31 -2.35 9.89
CA SER A 250 28.91 -2.37 10.36
C SER A 250 28.08 -1.25 9.75
N ALA A 251 28.60 -0.02 9.73
CA ALA A 251 27.96 1.12 9.08
C ALA A 251 27.79 0.91 7.56
N LEU A 252 28.77 0.29 6.89
CA LEU A 252 28.71 -0.07 5.47
C LEU A 252 27.63 -1.13 5.17
N LEU A 253 27.51 -2.17 6.00
CA LEU A 253 26.47 -3.19 5.86
C LEU A 253 25.07 -2.63 6.09
N ILE A 254 24.92 -1.74 7.08
CA ILE A 254 23.65 -1.08 7.38
C ILE A 254 23.24 -0.15 6.23
N LYS A 255 24.11 0.80 5.80
CA LYS A 255 23.77 1.75 4.71
C LYS A 255 23.59 1.10 3.33
N ALA A 256 24.02 -0.15 3.15
CA ALA A 256 23.76 -0.91 1.94
C ALA A 256 22.26 -1.15 1.69
N HIS A 257 21.41 -1.22 2.73
CA HIS A 257 19.98 -1.52 2.55
C HIS A 257 19.27 -0.48 1.67
N VAL A 258 19.63 0.81 1.73
CA VAL A 258 19.02 1.85 0.87
C VAL A 258 19.30 1.54 -0.61
N LYS A 259 20.55 1.21 -0.96
CA LYS A 259 20.93 0.84 -2.34
C LYS A 259 20.27 -0.48 -2.77
N ASP A 260 20.34 -1.49 -1.92
CA ASP A 260 19.77 -2.82 -2.16
C ASP A 260 18.25 -2.77 -2.33
N GLY A 261 17.58 -1.90 -1.57
CA GLY A 261 16.14 -1.64 -1.66
C GLY A 261 15.78 -0.87 -2.94
N LEU A 262 16.61 0.08 -3.38
CA LEU A 262 16.43 0.72 -4.69
C LEU A 262 16.64 -0.23 -5.87
N GLU A 263 17.54 -1.20 -5.77
CA GLU A 263 17.68 -2.27 -6.77
C GLU A 263 16.43 -3.18 -6.80
N LEU A 264 16.01 -3.67 -5.62
CA LEU A 264 14.85 -4.56 -5.49
C LEU A 264 13.54 -3.86 -5.87
N GLY A 265 13.37 -2.60 -5.49
CA GLY A 265 12.23 -1.76 -5.81
C GLY A 265 12.10 -1.48 -7.31
N ARG A 266 13.20 -1.25 -8.01
CA ARG A 266 13.20 -1.16 -9.48
C ARG A 266 12.85 -2.50 -10.12
N ALA A 267 13.37 -3.61 -9.60
CA ALA A 267 13.06 -4.95 -10.12
C ALA A 267 11.57 -5.31 -10.00
N VAL A 268 10.91 -4.95 -8.89
CA VAL A 268 9.45 -5.15 -8.72
C VAL A 268 8.58 -3.99 -9.26
N ARG A 269 9.21 -3.01 -9.93
CA ARG A 269 8.55 -1.86 -10.58
C ARG A 269 7.69 -1.03 -9.60
N LEU A 270 8.32 -0.57 -8.52
CA LEU A 270 7.75 0.44 -7.64
C LEU A 270 7.62 1.80 -8.37
N PRO A 271 6.55 2.57 -8.12
CA PRO A 271 6.41 3.92 -8.66
C PRO A 271 7.49 4.88 -8.14
N ALA A 272 7.82 5.91 -8.92
CA ALA A 272 8.91 6.83 -8.61
C ALA A 272 8.81 7.51 -7.22
N PRO A 273 7.62 7.95 -6.73
CA PRO A 273 7.49 8.50 -5.38
C PRO A 273 7.76 7.47 -4.26
N VAL A 274 7.42 6.19 -4.47
CA VAL A 274 7.76 5.13 -3.50
C VAL A 274 9.27 4.88 -3.47
N LEU A 275 9.94 5.02 -4.63
CA LEU A 275 11.40 4.97 -4.72
C LEU A 275 12.10 6.23 -4.15
N GLU A 276 11.45 7.41 -4.18
CA GLU A 276 11.93 8.60 -3.47
C GLU A 276 11.94 8.35 -1.97
N ILE A 277 10.79 7.96 -1.40
CA ILE A 277 10.63 7.66 0.03
C ILE A 277 11.66 6.61 0.46
N LEU A 278 11.83 5.52 -0.32
CA LEU A 278 12.83 4.49 -0.06
C LEU A 278 14.25 5.06 -0.06
N ALA A 279 14.61 5.93 -1.02
CA ALA A 279 15.93 6.55 -1.08
C ALA A 279 16.21 7.50 0.10
N SER A 280 15.19 8.22 0.58
CA SER A 280 15.37 9.37 1.48
C SER A 280 14.86 9.17 2.91
N HIS A 281 14.32 8.01 3.29
CA HIS A 281 13.76 7.80 4.64
C HIS A 281 14.76 7.97 5.79
N HIS A 282 16.07 7.89 5.54
CA HIS A 282 17.11 8.26 6.50
C HIS A 282 17.85 9.56 6.14
N GLY A 283 17.57 10.16 4.97
CA GLY A 283 18.22 11.38 4.50
C GLY A 283 19.76 11.31 4.51
N THR A 284 20.39 12.33 5.10
CA THR A 284 21.85 12.42 5.34
C THR A 284 22.25 12.08 6.79
N SER A 285 21.36 11.43 7.54
CA SER A 285 21.51 11.14 8.97
C SER A 285 22.78 10.34 9.29
N THR A 286 23.27 10.49 10.53
CA THR A 286 24.43 9.75 11.05
C THR A 286 24.00 8.45 11.73
N ILE A 287 24.67 7.34 11.40
CA ILE A 287 24.59 6.05 12.07
C ILE A 287 25.32 6.14 13.43
N ALA A 288 24.70 6.84 14.37
CA ALA A 288 25.34 7.40 15.57
C ALA A 288 26.01 6.36 16.48
N TYR A 289 25.40 5.18 16.67
CA TYR A 289 25.95 4.11 17.51
C TYR A 289 27.33 3.64 17.01
N PHE A 290 27.46 3.38 15.71
CA PHE A 290 28.73 2.92 15.14
C PHE A 290 29.75 4.05 15.01
N LEU A 291 29.34 5.31 14.79
CA LEU A 291 30.25 6.45 14.89
C LEU A 291 30.81 6.60 16.31
N HIS A 292 29.98 6.43 17.36
CA HIS A 292 30.44 6.52 18.74
C HIS A 292 31.44 5.41 19.08
N ARG A 293 31.13 4.15 18.72
CA ARG A 293 32.05 3.01 18.90
C ARG A 293 33.36 3.20 18.12
N ALA A 294 33.31 3.79 16.93
CA ALA A 294 34.50 4.13 16.15
C ALA A 294 35.36 5.21 16.83
N ARG A 295 34.74 6.27 17.37
CA ARG A 295 35.45 7.34 18.09
C ARG A 295 36.15 6.79 19.34
N GLN A 296 35.51 5.93 20.12
CA GLN A 296 36.12 5.28 21.28
C GLN A 296 37.34 4.41 20.93
N GLN A 297 37.27 3.67 19.81
CA GLN A 297 38.42 2.89 19.33
C GLN A 297 39.56 3.79 18.86
N ALA A 298 39.26 4.81 18.04
CA ALA A 298 40.26 5.76 17.58
C ALA A 298 40.91 6.56 18.72
N GLU A 299 40.15 6.94 19.75
CA GLU A 299 40.67 7.63 20.94
C GLU A 299 41.66 6.76 21.73
N ALA A 300 41.38 5.46 21.89
CA ALA A 300 42.30 4.51 22.50
C ALA A 300 43.55 4.21 21.64
N GLU A 301 43.44 4.36 20.31
CA GLU A 301 44.51 4.12 19.34
C GLU A 301 45.28 5.39 18.92
N GLY A 302 44.89 6.57 19.42
CA GLY A 302 45.48 7.87 19.06
C GLY A 302 45.14 8.38 17.65
N GLY A 303 44.11 7.81 17.00
CA GLY A 303 43.69 8.09 15.63
C GLY A 303 42.55 9.11 15.51
N GLN A 304 42.03 9.25 14.28
CA GLN A 304 40.85 10.06 13.95
C GLN A 304 39.85 9.25 13.10
N VAL A 305 38.57 9.61 13.15
CA VAL A 305 37.47 8.92 12.44
C VAL A 305 36.91 9.78 11.32
N ASP A 306 36.84 9.26 10.10
CA ASP A 306 36.05 9.89 9.03
C ASP A 306 34.55 9.65 9.25
N GLU A 307 33.84 10.69 9.69
CA GLU A 307 32.41 10.64 9.94
C GLU A 307 31.58 10.36 8.67
N LYS A 308 32.11 10.63 7.47
CA LYS A 308 31.40 10.41 6.19
C LYS A 308 31.11 8.93 5.94
N ILE A 309 31.94 8.02 6.48
CA ILE A 309 31.70 6.58 6.46
C ILE A 309 30.35 6.26 7.13
N PHE A 310 30.03 6.97 8.22
CA PHE A 310 28.90 6.72 9.10
C PHE A 310 27.63 7.51 8.74
N ARG A 311 27.64 8.35 7.70
CA ARG A 311 26.43 9.04 7.20
C ARG A 311 25.73 8.26 6.09
N TYR A 312 24.41 8.38 6.02
CA TYR A 312 23.65 7.96 4.84
C TYR A 312 23.95 8.88 3.63
N PRO A 313 23.88 8.35 2.39
CA PRO A 313 24.29 9.10 1.19
C PRO A 313 23.26 10.14 0.72
N GLY A 314 22.11 10.26 1.38
CA GLY A 314 20.98 11.04 0.87
C GLY A 314 20.28 10.40 -0.34
N PRO A 315 19.37 11.13 -1.01
CA PRO A 315 19.05 12.55 -0.78
C PRO A 315 18.24 12.77 0.51
N LYS A 316 18.13 14.03 0.95
CA LYS A 316 17.10 14.44 1.91
C LYS A 316 15.69 14.22 1.29
N PRO A 317 14.64 14.01 2.10
CA PRO A 317 13.26 13.93 1.61
C PRO A 317 12.84 15.23 0.90
N ARG A 318 12.06 15.10 -0.17
CA ARG A 318 11.56 16.24 -0.98
C ARG A 318 10.04 16.34 -0.98
N SER A 319 9.34 15.22 -0.89
CA SER A 319 7.91 15.19 -0.60
C SER A 319 7.61 15.29 0.89
N ARG A 320 6.44 15.82 1.25
CA ARG A 320 5.94 15.83 2.65
C ARG A 320 5.75 14.40 3.15
N GLU A 321 5.35 13.52 2.25
CA GLU A 321 5.15 12.09 2.42
C GLU A 321 6.48 11.37 2.77
N ALA A 322 7.58 11.66 2.06
CA ALA A 322 8.91 11.13 2.40
C ALA A 322 9.44 11.64 3.74
N ALA A 323 9.23 12.92 4.05
CA ALA A 323 9.60 13.49 5.33
C ALA A 323 8.79 12.88 6.50
N ILE A 324 7.48 12.63 6.31
CA ILE A 324 6.64 11.93 7.28
C ILE A 324 7.15 10.50 7.52
N VAL A 325 7.56 9.76 6.48
CA VAL A 325 8.11 8.41 6.65
C VAL A 325 9.45 8.42 7.39
N LEU A 326 10.34 9.38 7.10
CA LEU A 326 11.60 9.58 7.86
C LEU A 326 11.36 9.84 9.35
N LEU A 327 10.36 10.67 9.67
CA LEU A 327 9.98 10.95 11.05
C LEU A 327 9.30 9.73 11.70
N ALA A 328 8.47 8.98 10.97
CA ALA A 328 7.78 7.79 11.45
C ALA A 328 8.74 6.63 11.77
N ASP A 329 9.71 6.34 10.90
CA ASP A 329 10.81 5.39 11.15
C ASP A 329 11.60 5.75 12.42
N SER A 330 12.14 6.99 12.45
CA SER A 330 12.90 7.51 13.59
C SER A 330 12.15 7.40 14.92
N VAL A 331 10.82 7.57 14.88
CA VAL A 331 9.93 7.51 16.04
C VAL A 331 9.57 6.07 16.43
N GLU A 332 9.27 5.17 15.48
CA GLU A 332 8.92 3.77 15.76
C GLU A 332 10.10 3.04 16.42
N ALA A 333 11.26 3.10 15.77
CA ALA A 333 12.47 2.41 16.21
C ALA A 333 12.91 2.88 17.61
N SER A 334 12.71 4.16 17.92
CA SER A 334 13.08 4.75 19.21
C SER A 334 12.01 4.62 20.30
N ALA A 335 10.71 4.58 19.97
CA ALA A 335 9.66 4.40 20.97
C ALA A 335 9.75 3.03 21.67
N ARG A 336 10.24 2.00 20.96
CA ARG A 336 10.52 0.66 21.49
C ARG A 336 11.56 0.63 22.62
N SER A 337 12.39 1.66 22.78
CA SER A 337 13.42 1.73 23.83
C SER A 337 12.99 2.50 25.09
N LEU A 338 11.74 2.98 25.16
CA LEU A 338 11.25 3.73 26.33
C LEU A 338 10.96 2.78 27.53
N PRO A 339 11.54 3.01 28.72
CA PRO A 339 11.31 2.14 29.88
C PRO A 339 9.86 2.14 30.39
N GLN A 340 9.14 3.26 30.20
CA GLN A 340 7.72 3.42 30.51
C GLN A 340 7.05 4.31 29.46
N ILE A 341 5.93 3.84 28.93
CA ILE A 341 5.21 4.45 27.80
C ILE A 341 3.93 5.11 28.35
N THR A 342 4.07 6.33 28.87
CA THR A 342 2.93 7.19 29.23
C THR A 342 2.65 8.16 28.07
N PRO A 343 1.44 8.73 27.96
CA PRO A 343 1.15 9.72 26.92
C PRO A 343 2.11 10.92 26.93
N GLU A 344 2.54 11.34 28.12
CA GLU A 344 3.41 12.50 28.35
C GLU A 344 4.87 12.17 28.01
N SER A 345 5.39 11.02 28.47
CA SER A 345 6.76 10.60 28.14
C SER A 345 6.92 10.38 26.64
N LEU A 346 5.90 9.79 26.01
CA LEU A 346 5.81 9.57 24.57
C LEU A 346 5.74 10.90 23.79
N ALA A 347 4.92 11.86 24.22
CA ALA A 347 4.82 13.17 23.56
C ALA A 347 6.13 13.96 23.61
N VAL A 348 6.80 13.98 24.77
CA VAL A 348 8.13 14.61 24.92
C VAL A 348 9.19 13.92 24.05
N HIS A 349 9.15 12.58 23.97
CA HIS A 349 10.10 11.80 23.15
C HIS A 349 9.91 12.03 21.65
N VAL A 350 8.67 11.97 21.15
CA VAL A 350 8.34 12.25 19.74
C VAL A 350 8.70 13.68 19.38
N GLN A 351 8.41 14.67 20.24
CA GLN A 351 8.82 16.05 20.03
C GLN A 351 10.34 16.20 19.94
N LYS A 352 11.10 15.52 20.82
CA LYS A 352 12.57 15.55 20.82
C LYS A 352 13.15 14.99 19.52
N LEU A 353 12.59 13.91 18.98
CA LEU A 353 13.05 13.29 17.73
C LEU A 353 12.76 14.16 16.51
N ILE A 354 11.56 14.75 16.43
CA ILE A 354 11.20 15.70 15.35
C ILE A 354 12.11 16.93 15.40
N SER A 355 12.33 17.51 16.59
CA SER A 355 13.24 18.64 16.77
C SER A 355 14.70 18.30 16.43
N ALA A 356 15.15 17.07 16.69
CA ALA A 356 16.49 16.62 16.30
C ALA A 356 16.65 16.52 14.78
N ARG A 357 15.71 15.87 14.07
CA ARG A 357 15.72 15.79 12.59
C ARG A 357 15.64 17.17 11.93
N LEU A 358 14.89 18.10 12.52
CA LEU A 358 14.86 19.51 12.08
C LEU A 358 16.20 20.22 12.31
N ALA A 359 16.84 20.05 13.48
CA ALA A 359 18.13 20.66 13.79
C ALA A 359 19.31 20.04 13.00
N GLU A 360 19.18 18.80 12.55
CA GLU A 360 20.09 18.14 11.60
C GLU A 360 19.90 18.63 10.15
N GLY A 361 18.84 19.40 9.87
CA GLY A 361 18.47 19.89 8.54
C GLY A 361 17.84 18.81 7.64
N GLU A 362 17.45 17.66 8.17
CA GLU A 362 16.91 16.55 7.34
C GLU A 362 15.55 16.89 6.69
N LEU A 363 14.96 18.03 7.03
CA LEU A 363 13.68 18.52 6.48
C LEU A 363 13.84 19.71 5.51
N ASP A 364 15.07 20.20 5.27
CA ASP A 364 15.34 21.43 4.50
C ASP A 364 14.83 21.40 3.04
N GLU A 365 14.73 20.20 2.44
CA GLU A 365 14.34 20.02 1.03
C GLU A 365 12.84 19.72 0.84
N CYS A 366 12.02 19.74 1.89
CA CYS A 366 10.60 19.37 1.85
C CYS A 366 9.64 20.46 2.35
N GLU A 367 8.39 20.46 1.87
CA GLU A 367 7.37 21.47 2.21
C GLU A 367 6.58 21.16 3.51
N LEU A 368 7.25 20.75 4.60
CA LEU A 368 6.61 20.61 5.92
C LEU A 368 6.75 21.90 6.75
N SER A 369 5.62 22.49 7.18
CA SER A 369 5.64 23.65 8.07
C SER A 369 5.80 23.24 9.55
N LEU A 370 6.17 24.22 10.40
CA LEU A 370 6.17 24.04 11.86
C LEU A 370 4.81 23.60 12.41
N ARG A 371 3.71 24.03 11.77
CA ARG A 371 2.35 23.63 12.12
C ARG A 371 2.08 22.16 11.76
N ASP A 372 2.53 21.73 10.59
CA ASP A 372 2.37 20.34 10.15
C ASP A 372 3.15 19.41 11.08
N MET A 373 4.38 19.76 11.46
CA MET A 373 5.17 18.96 12.41
C MET A 373 4.51 18.80 13.79
N ALA A 374 3.79 19.82 14.29
CA ALA A 374 3.01 19.68 15.53
C ALA A 374 1.83 18.71 15.36
N ILE A 375 1.13 18.74 14.22
CA ILE A 375 0.03 17.82 13.92
C ILE A 375 0.54 16.39 13.70
N VAL A 376 1.70 16.23 13.03
CA VAL A 376 2.40 14.94 12.84
C VAL A 376 2.79 14.34 14.19
N ARG A 377 3.37 15.12 15.11
CA ARG A 377 3.67 14.70 16.49
C ARG A 377 2.43 14.14 17.18
N ASP A 378 1.33 14.90 17.19
CA ASP A 378 0.12 14.53 17.93
C ASP A 378 -0.57 13.30 17.31
N SER A 379 -0.51 13.16 15.98
CA SER A 379 -0.96 11.97 15.27
C SER A 379 -0.12 10.73 15.64
N PHE A 380 1.21 10.84 15.62
CA PHE A 380 2.12 9.76 16.04
C PHE A 380 1.87 9.34 17.50
N VAL A 381 1.78 10.29 18.44
CA VAL A 381 1.49 9.97 19.86
C VAL A 381 0.17 9.22 20.01
N SER A 382 -0.88 9.64 19.28
CA SER A 382 -2.18 8.97 19.30
C SER A 382 -2.14 7.53 18.76
N VAL A 383 -1.42 7.30 17.66
CA VAL A 383 -1.25 5.96 17.04
C VAL A 383 -0.35 5.06 17.88
N LEU A 384 0.82 5.55 18.31
CA LEU A 384 1.78 4.82 19.13
C LEU A 384 1.15 4.36 20.44
N ARG A 385 0.32 5.19 21.07
CA ARG A 385 -0.47 4.78 22.25
C ARG A 385 -1.32 3.54 21.95
N GLY A 386 -2.00 3.49 20.80
CA GLY A 386 -2.80 2.33 20.38
C GLY A 386 -1.98 1.08 20.04
N VAL A 387 -0.76 1.24 19.51
CA VAL A 387 0.14 0.13 19.14
C VAL A 387 0.95 -0.41 20.32
N LEU A 388 1.37 0.46 21.24
CA LEU A 388 2.28 0.16 22.34
C LEU A 388 1.58 -0.12 23.67
N HIS A 389 0.26 0.08 23.77
CA HIS A 389 -0.51 -0.46 24.89
C HIS A 389 -0.49 -1.98 24.85
N GLY A 390 0.33 -2.57 25.73
CA GLY A 390 0.34 -4.01 25.96
C GLY A 390 -1.07 -4.50 26.29
N ARG A 391 -1.44 -5.67 25.74
CA ARG A 391 -2.66 -6.36 26.14
C ARG A 391 -2.63 -6.52 27.67
N ILE A 392 -3.74 -6.18 28.33
CA ILE A 392 -3.90 -6.40 29.77
C ILE A 392 -3.56 -7.86 30.05
N ALA A 393 -2.54 -8.09 30.89
CA ALA A 393 -2.21 -9.41 31.34
C ALA A 393 -3.39 -9.93 32.15
N TYR A 394 -4.10 -10.92 31.63
CA TYR A 394 -5.07 -11.66 32.43
C TYR A 394 -4.31 -12.26 33.62
N PRO A 395 -4.78 -12.08 34.87
CA PRO A 395 -4.12 -12.66 36.02
C PRO A 395 -4.02 -14.17 35.86
N ASP A 396 -2.88 -14.75 36.25
CA ASP A 396 -2.69 -16.19 36.19
C ASP A 396 -3.84 -16.89 36.98
N PRO A 397 -4.59 -17.83 36.38
CA PRO A 397 -5.64 -18.57 37.08
C PRO A 397 -5.15 -19.24 38.37
N VAL A 398 -3.86 -19.63 38.43
CA VAL A 398 -3.22 -20.18 39.62
C VAL A 398 -3.06 -19.11 40.70
N ALA A 399 -2.65 -17.89 40.34
CA ALA A 399 -2.55 -16.77 41.29
C ALA A 399 -3.92 -16.36 41.84
N LEU A 400 -4.93 -16.22 40.95
CA LEU A 400 -6.33 -16.00 41.34
C LEU A 400 -6.82 -17.05 42.34
N SER A 401 -6.48 -18.33 42.14
CA SER A 401 -6.94 -19.42 43.01
C SER A 401 -6.52 -19.27 44.48
N GLY A 402 -5.43 -18.56 44.77
CA GLY A 402 -4.90 -18.34 46.12
C GLY A 402 -5.66 -17.29 46.92
N GLU A 403 -5.92 -16.12 46.33
CA GLU A 403 -6.41 -14.92 47.05
C GLU A 403 -7.95 -14.80 47.11
N LEU A 404 -8.69 -15.57 46.33
CA LEU A 404 -10.16 -15.55 46.34
C LEU A 404 -10.71 -16.01 47.70
N THR A 405 -11.45 -15.10 48.37
CA THR A 405 -12.30 -15.46 49.53
C THR A 405 -13.35 -16.51 49.15
N THR A 406 -13.96 -17.20 50.11
CA THR A 406 -14.89 -18.31 49.83
C THR A 406 -16.02 -17.90 48.87
N SER A 407 -16.71 -16.80 49.18
CA SER A 407 -17.73 -16.19 48.31
C SER A 407 -17.19 -15.83 46.92
N SER A 408 -15.90 -15.48 46.81
CA SER A 408 -15.24 -15.19 45.52
C SER A 408 -14.84 -16.45 44.74
N ARG A 409 -14.79 -17.64 45.36
CA ARG A 409 -14.59 -18.92 44.66
C ARG A 409 -15.89 -19.49 44.09
N ASP A 410 -17.01 -19.23 44.77
CA ASP A 410 -18.31 -19.79 44.38
C ASP A 410 -18.83 -19.20 43.05
N TRP A 411 -18.73 -17.88 42.83
CA TRP A 411 -19.12 -17.29 41.54
C TRP A 411 -18.22 -17.76 40.38
N VAL A 412 -16.93 -18.01 40.64
CA VAL A 412 -16.01 -18.55 39.62
C VAL A 412 -16.40 -19.98 39.25
N ARG A 413 -16.73 -20.81 40.24
CA ARG A 413 -17.19 -22.20 40.02
C ARG A 413 -18.52 -22.25 39.25
N GLU A 414 -19.46 -21.36 39.57
CA GLU A 414 -20.74 -21.26 38.86
C GLU A 414 -20.56 -20.70 37.43
N ALA A 415 -19.72 -19.68 37.23
CA ALA A 415 -19.41 -19.12 35.91
C ALA A 415 -18.66 -20.11 34.99
N LEU A 416 -17.88 -21.03 35.55
CA LEU A 416 -17.24 -22.13 34.82
C LEU A 416 -18.17 -23.35 34.61
N GLY A 417 -19.37 -23.35 35.20
CA GLY A 417 -20.38 -24.39 35.00
C GLY A 417 -20.07 -25.74 35.65
N ASP A 418 -19.13 -25.80 36.60
CA ASP A 418 -18.64 -27.04 37.18
C ASP A 418 -19.61 -27.61 38.24
N LYS A 419 -20.40 -28.61 37.83
CA LYS A 419 -21.34 -29.34 38.69
C LYS A 419 -20.77 -30.68 39.17
N SER A 420 -19.68 -30.63 39.94
CA SER A 420 -19.24 -31.76 40.76
C SER A 420 -20.03 -31.81 42.07
N GLU A 421 -20.77 -32.91 42.31
CA GLU A 421 -21.50 -33.11 43.57
C GLU A 421 -20.54 -33.36 44.75
N ASP A 422 -20.75 -32.70 45.89
CA ASP A 422 -19.96 -32.94 47.10
C ASP A 422 -20.40 -34.23 47.80
N SER A 423 -19.57 -35.27 47.71
CA SER A 423 -19.67 -36.49 48.51
C SER A 423 -18.40 -36.67 49.36
N GLY A 424 -18.12 -35.70 50.24
CA GLY A 424 -16.87 -35.61 50.97
C GLY A 424 -16.57 -36.75 51.95
N ARG A 425 -15.29 -37.14 52.01
CA ARG A 425 -14.64 -37.60 53.25
C ARG A 425 -13.12 -37.40 53.19
N SER A 426 -12.55 -36.77 54.23
CA SER A 426 -11.10 -36.66 54.38
C SER A 426 -10.47 -37.98 54.85
N PRO A 427 -9.24 -38.27 54.40
CA PRO A 427 -8.23 -38.86 55.25
C PRO A 427 -7.01 -37.93 55.44
N ARG A 428 -6.26 -38.18 56.52
CA ARG A 428 -5.03 -37.46 56.90
C ARG A 428 -3.79 -38.02 56.19
N ASN A 429 -2.74 -37.19 56.22
CA ASN A 429 -1.30 -37.52 56.20
C ASN A 429 -0.91 -39.01 56.14
N MET A 430 -0.04 -39.36 55.18
CA MET A 430 1.35 -39.76 55.46
C MET A 430 2.17 -39.80 54.15
N ALA A 431 3.48 -40.02 54.25
CA ALA A 431 4.43 -39.90 53.14
C ALA A 431 5.19 -41.21 52.83
N LYS A 432 5.98 -41.15 51.74
CA LYS A 432 7.07 -42.05 51.30
C LYS A 432 6.72 -43.32 50.49
N ASN A 433 7.55 -43.47 49.44
CA ASN A 433 8.13 -44.70 48.87
C ASN A 433 7.24 -45.81 48.30
N GLY A 434 7.70 -46.37 47.17
CA GLY A 434 7.37 -47.74 46.74
C GLY A 434 7.09 -47.82 45.25
N GLY A 435 7.79 -48.71 44.54
CA GLY A 435 7.46 -49.08 43.16
C GLY A 435 6.55 -50.31 43.10
N GLU A 436 6.45 -50.88 41.89
CA GLU A 436 5.79 -52.17 41.58
C GLU A 436 4.25 -52.23 41.73
N VAL A 437 3.52 -53.13 41.05
CA VAL A 437 3.54 -53.54 39.62
C VAL A 437 2.21 -54.26 39.30
N ALA A 438 1.69 -54.08 38.08
CA ALA A 438 0.73 -54.94 37.33
C ALA A 438 -0.58 -55.51 37.96
N THR A 439 -1.69 -55.33 37.21
CA THR A 439 -2.79 -56.30 36.95
C THR A 439 -3.75 -56.76 38.08
N ALA A 440 -4.98 -57.23 37.84
CA ALA A 440 -5.97 -57.05 36.75
C ALA A 440 -7.35 -57.67 37.15
N SER A 441 -8.42 -57.39 36.37
CA SER A 441 -9.74 -58.07 36.39
C SER A 441 -10.68 -57.75 37.59
N GLN A 442 -12.01 -57.95 37.57
CA GLN A 442 -12.90 -58.57 36.56
C GLN A 442 -14.37 -58.02 36.57
N LYS A 443 -14.92 -57.73 35.37
CA LYS A 443 -16.35 -57.68 34.90
C LYS A 443 -17.58 -57.56 35.87
N ARG A 444 -18.52 -56.68 35.44
CA ARG A 444 -20.02 -56.75 35.47
C ARG A 444 -20.72 -56.51 36.84
N GLN A 445 -22.01 -56.09 36.95
CA GLN A 445 -23.11 -55.83 35.97
C GLN A 445 -24.23 -54.90 36.55
N ASN A 446 -24.97 -54.15 35.71
CA ASN A 446 -26.42 -53.77 35.85
C ASN A 446 -26.90 -52.89 37.06
N LYS A 447 -28.01 -52.11 37.05
CA LYS A 447 -28.96 -51.59 36.00
C LYS A 447 -29.89 -50.47 36.60
N GLU A 448 -30.46 -49.61 35.73
CA GLU A 448 -31.82 -48.97 35.79
C GLU A 448 -32.26 -47.84 36.78
N GLN A 449 -32.75 -46.72 36.19
CA GLN A 449 -34.00 -45.94 36.49
C GLN A 449 -34.14 -45.15 37.84
N SER A 450 -34.98 -44.09 38.01
CA SER A 450 -35.95 -43.37 37.14
C SER A 450 -36.42 -41.99 37.71
N ARG A 451 -36.63 -40.99 36.82
CA ARG A 451 -37.63 -39.86 36.82
C ARG A 451 -37.76 -38.82 37.97
N GLY A 452 -38.04 -37.56 37.55
CA GLY A 452 -38.83 -36.53 38.29
C GLY A 452 -38.03 -35.47 39.07
N THR A 453 -38.48 -34.22 39.30
CA THR A 453 -39.65 -33.46 38.78
C THR A 453 -39.41 -31.92 38.90
N ARG A 454 -40.13 -31.08 38.13
CA ARG A 454 -40.29 -29.60 38.33
C ARG A 454 -41.36 -29.33 39.43
N PRO A 455 -41.72 -28.08 39.90
CA PRO A 455 -41.63 -26.75 39.24
C PRO A 455 -41.30 -25.49 40.12
N GLN A 456 -41.19 -24.29 39.49
CA GLN A 456 -41.61 -22.93 39.99
C GLN A 456 -40.96 -22.40 41.32
N ASN A 457 -41.03 -21.13 41.78
CA ASN A 457 -41.51 -19.78 41.37
C ASN A 457 -40.78 -18.73 42.29
N SER A 458 -40.83 -17.39 42.21
CA SER A 458 -41.17 -16.34 41.20
C SER A 458 -40.97 -14.93 41.84
N ALA A 459 -40.94 -13.83 41.03
CA ALA A 459 -41.06 -12.40 41.43
C ALA A 459 -39.86 -11.78 42.22
N SER A 460 -39.65 -10.45 42.29
CA SER A 460 -40.00 -9.28 41.43
C SER A 460 -39.08 -8.08 41.84
N ASN A 461 -38.82 -7.04 41.03
CA ASN A 461 -39.69 -5.88 40.75
C ASN A 461 -39.08 -5.00 39.63
N ALA A 462 -39.94 -4.29 38.89
CA ALA A 462 -39.60 -3.05 38.17
C ALA A 462 -40.12 -1.83 39.00
N PRO A 463 -39.88 -0.56 38.61
CA PRO A 463 -40.45 0.08 37.41
C PRO A 463 -39.32 0.59 36.45
N VAL A 464 -39.46 1.49 35.46
CA VAL A 464 -40.45 2.53 35.11
C VAL A 464 -40.68 2.57 33.58
N GLU A 465 -41.75 3.25 33.17
CA GLU A 465 -42.16 3.59 31.80
C GLU A 465 -41.19 4.62 31.11
N GLY A 466 -41.24 4.91 29.81
CA GLY A 466 -42.14 4.49 28.71
C GLY A 466 -41.86 5.34 27.45
N ARG A 467 -42.60 5.25 26.33
CA ARG A 467 -43.74 4.40 25.90
C ARG A 467 -43.81 4.41 24.36
N VAL A 468 -44.33 3.31 23.76
CA VAL A 468 -45.20 3.23 22.54
C VAL A 468 -44.75 3.96 21.25
N GLY A 469 -44.74 3.37 20.04
CA GLY A 469 -45.20 2.06 19.55
C GLY A 469 -46.39 2.16 18.58
N THR A 470 -46.38 1.41 17.47
CA THR A 470 -47.46 1.03 16.50
C THR A 470 -46.84 0.83 15.09
N ASP A 471 -47.33 -0.06 14.21
CA ASP A 471 -47.97 -1.37 14.41
C ASP A 471 -47.97 -2.22 13.11
N GLY A 472 -48.18 -3.54 13.24
CA GLY A 472 -48.64 -4.46 12.17
C GLY A 472 -47.66 -4.84 11.04
N GLY A 473 -47.97 -5.93 10.30
CA GLY A 473 -47.34 -6.18 8.97
C GLY A 473 -47.01 -7.62 8.54
N ASN A 474 -47.34 -8.65 9.32
CA ASN A 474 -47.21 -10.10 9.02
C ASN A 474 -47.23 -10.54 7.53
N GLN A 475 -46.18 -11.21 7.03
CA GLN A 475 -46.23 -12.52 6.31
C GLN A 475 -44.84 -13.01 5.79
N THR A 476 -44.67 -14.33 5.68
CA THR A 476 -43.58 -15.01 4.94
C THR A 476 -44.05 -15.44 3.55
N PRO A 477 -43.15 -15.84 2.64
CA PRO A 477 -42.98 -17.29 2.44
C PRO A 477 -41.52 -17.75 2.28
N GLU A 478 -41.36 -19.06 2.16
CA GLU A 478 -40.11 -19.80 2.10
C GLU A 478 -39.42 -19.74 0.72
N THR A 479 -38.09 -19.82 0.69
CA THR A 479 -37.38 -20.53 -0.40
C THR A 479 -36.27 -21.39 0.19
N SER A 480 -36.23 -22.66 -0.20
CA SER A 480 -35.25 -23.63 0.28
C SER A 480 -34.02 -23.67 -0.63
N THR A 481 -32.86 -24.05 -0.08
CA THR A 481 -31.65 -24.31 -0.88
C THR A 481 -30.82 -25.43 -0.23
N PRO A 482 -30.48 -26.51 -0.96
CA PRO A 482 -29.77 -27.65 -0.38
C PRO A 482 -28.27 -27.40 -0.23
N GLN A 483 -27.66 -27.98 0.80
CA GLN A 483 -26.22 -27.98 0.99
C GLN A 483 -25.51 -28.90 -0.02
N ALA A 484 -24.44 -28.42 -0.65
CA ALA A 484 -23.54 -29.24 -1.48
C ALA A 484 -22.11 -29.20 -0.92
N SER A 485 -21.58 -30.36 -0.49
CA SER A 485 -20.26 -30.44 0.12
C SER A 485 -19.14 -30.63 -0.92
N VAL A 486 -18.16 -29.71 -0.92
CA VAL A 486 -17.00 -29.79 -1.82
C VAL A 486 -15.83 -30.47 -1.11
N LYS A 487 -15.56 -31.73 -1.46
CA LYS A 487 -14.39 -32.47 -0.96
C LYS A 487 -13.09 -31.93 -1.59
N SER A 488 -12.14 -31.53 -0.75
CA SER A 488 -10.83 -31.07 -1.20
C SER A 488 -9.97 -32.22 -1.74
N ARG A 489 -9.29 -32.01 -2.87
CA ARG A 489 -8.48 -33.05 -3.55
C ARG A 489 -7.04 -32.59 -3.75
N ARG A 490 -6.23 -32.67 -2.67
CA ARG A 490 -4.77 -32.42 -2.72
C ARG A 490 -4.10 -33.36 -3.73
N ARG A 491 -3.48 -32.83 -4.79
CA ARG A 491 -2.50 -33.57 -5.60
C ARG A 491 -1.10 -33.38 -5.01
N ARG A 492 -0.41 -34.47 -4.65
CA ARG A 492 1.02 -34.46 -4.34
C ARG A 492 1.81 -34.54 -5.64
N PHE A 493 2.78 -33.66 -5.83
CA PHE A 493 3.90 -33.92 -6.75
C PHE A 493 5.02 -34.65 -6.00
N LYS A 494 5.70 -35.57 -6.69
CA LYS A 494 7.01 -36.11 -6.29
C LYS A 494 8.02 -35.73 -7.39
N PRO A 495 9.20 -35.19 -7.07
CA PRO A 495 10.35 -35.28 -7.96
C PRO A 495 10.99 -36.67 -7.83
N SER A 496 11.45 -37.24 -8.94
CA SER A 496 12.24 -38.47 -8.98
C SER A 496 13.65 -38.16 -9.46
N PHE A 497 14.63 -38.30 -8.58
CA PHE A 497 16.04 -38.29 -8.96
C PHE A 497 16.42 -39.62 -9.63
N HIS A 498 17.18 -39.55 -10.72
CA HIS A 498 18.15 -40.57 -11.09
C HIS A 498 19.37 -39.88 -11.70
N ALA A 499 20.56 -40.38 -11.38
CA ALA A 499 21.83 -39.94 -11.94
C ALA A 499 22.56 -41.15 -12.54
N ASN A 500 23.29 -40.93 -13.63
CA ASN A 500 24.58 -41.56 -13.99
C ASN A 500 24.91 -41.30 -15.48
N GLY A 501 26.20 -41.37 -15.84
CA GLY A 501 26.64 -41.58 -17.23
C GLY A 501 27.70 -40.60 -17.74
N HIS A 502 28.97 -41.01 -17.72
CA HIS A 502 30.03 -40.38 -18.52
C HIS A 502 29.85 -40.69 -20.03
N GLY A 503 30.42 -39.87 -20.91
CA GLY A 503 30.56 -40.21 -22.33
C GLY A 503 31.19 -39.11 -23.18
N THR A 504 32.51 -39.17 -23.39
CA THR A 504 33.23 -38.35 -24.39
C THR A 504 33.32 -39.09 -25.73
N THR A 505 33.29 -38.38 -26.87
CA THR A 505 34.25 -38.46 -28.01
C THR A 505 33.76 -37.75 -29.29
N ASN A 506 34.70 -37.51 -30.22
CA ASN A 506 34.48 -36.84 -31.52
C ASN A 506 33.99 -37.79 -32.63
N ARG A 507 33.20 -37.27 -33.59
CA ARG A 507 33.54 -37.17 -35.04
C ARG A 507 32.41 -36.46 -35.83
N GLN A 508 32.68 -35.44 -36.64
CA GLN A 508 33.13 -35.46 -38.05
C GLN A 508 32.16 -36.12 -39.06
N THR A 509 31.32 -35.30 -39.71
CA THR A 509 31.25 -35.09 -41.18
C THR A 509 30.53 -33.73 -41.42
N SER A 510 30.93 -32.75 -42.23
CA SER A 510 31.87 -32.56 -43.37
C SER A 510 31.22 -32.51 -44.77
N GLN A 511 30.77 -31.32 -45.17
CA GLN A 511 30.82 -30.70 -46.51
C GLN A 511 30.52 -29.19 -46.26
N SER A 512 31.34 -28.18 -46.60
CA SER A 512 32.04 -27.82 -47.87
C SER A 512 31.04 -27.49 -48.98
N GLN A 513 31.05 -26.36 -49.69
CA GLN A 513 32.13 -25.43 -50.10
C GLN A 513 31.54 -23.99 -50.26
N ALA A 514 32.27 -22.88 -50.50
CA ALA A 514 33.65 -22.47 -50.22
C ALA A 514 33.78 -20.93 -50.40
N ALA A 515 34.86 -20.37 -49.83
CA ALA A 515 35.80 -19.32 -50.34
C ALA A 515 35.38 -18.34 -51.47
N GLN A 516 35.93 -17.12 -51.59
CA GLN A 516 37.31 -16.64 -51.33
C GLN A 516 37.30 -15.22 -50.69
N ASN A 517 38.15 -14.91 -49.71
CA ASN A 517 39.51 -14.32 -49.80
C ASN A 517 39.61 -13.05 -50.70
N GLY A 518 40.24 -11.96 -50.28
CA GLY A 518 40.90 -11.70 -48.98
C GLY A 518 41.53 -10.31 -48.85
N ASN A 519 42.10 -10.02 -47.68
CA ASN A 519 42.88 -8.81 -47.35
C ASN A 519 44.32 -8.94 -47.93
N PRO A 520 44.98 -7.84 -48.38
CA PRO A 520 45.96 -7.21 -47.48
C PRO A 520 46.14 -5.68 -47.61
N ASN A 521 45.98 -4.99 -46.49
CA ASN A 521 47.02 -4.14 -45.86
C ASN A 521 47.82 -3.15 -46.74
N ASN A 522 47.54 -1.84 -46.61
CA ASN A 522 48.55 -0.77 -46.75
C ASN A 522 48.13 0.48 -45.94
N GLY A 523 49.05 1.44 -45.71
CA GLY A 523 48.87 2.54 -44.73
C GLY A 523 49.03 3.98 -45.24
N ASN A 524 49.32 4.88 -44.29
CA ASN A 524 49.64 6.32 -44.39
C ASN A 524 48.51 7.37 -44.47
N VAL A 525 48.92 8.60 -44.10
CA VAL A 525 48.14 9.78 -43.67
C VAL A 525 48.22 10.92 -44.72
N PRO A 526 47.12 11.66 -44.95
CA PRO A 526 47.10 13.13 -44.75
C PRO A 526 46.03 13.52 -43.70
N ARG A 527 46.22 14.49 -42.79
CA ARG A 527 46.53 15.94 -42.89
C ARG A 527 45.36 16.83 -43.35
N ASP A 528 45.29 17.99 -42.70
CA ASP A 528 44.22 19.00 -42.73
C ASP A 528 44.19 19.85 -44.02
N PRO A 529 43.17 20.72 -44.14
CA PRO A 529 43.46 22.15 -44.34
C PRO A 529 42.89 23.05 -43.23
N ALA A 530 43.42 24.28 -43.12
CA ALA A 530 43.17 25.24 -42.03
C ALA A 530 42.84 26.66 -42.52
N GLY A 531 42.60 27.59 -41.57
CA GLY A 531 42.14 28.99 -41.78
C GLY A 531 40.63 29.13 -41.52
N GLY A 532 40.10 30.17 -40.87
CA GLY A 532 40.57 31.52 -40.57
C GLY A 532 39.48 32.52 -41.02
N ASP A 533 39.16 33.66 -40.40
CA ASP A 533 39.69 34.39 -39.23
C ASP A 533 38.51 35.20 -38.59
N ASP A 534 38.37 35.28 -37.25
CA ASP A 534 38.64 36.46 -36.40
C ASP A 534 37.45 37.45 -36.21
N ALA A 535 37.67 38.54 -35.45
CA ALA A 535 36.84 39.75 -35.27
C ALA A 535 35.69 39.73 -34.24
N SER A 536 36.06 39.64 -32.96
CA SER A 536 35.64 40.56 -31.86
C SER A 536 34.19 41.05 -31.72
N ARG A 537 33.62 40.93 -30.50
CA ARG A 537 33.43 42.09 -29.57
C ARG A 537 32.71 41.71 -28.26
N ASN A 538 33.34 42.05 -27.14
CA ASN A 538 32.66 42.36 -25.87
C ASN A 538 32.37 43.89 -25.86
N PRO A 539 31.44 44.41 -25.04
CA PRO A 539 31.94 45.03 -23.80
C PRO A 539 31.03 44.94 -22.57
N SER A 540 31.68 45.15 -21.43
CA SER A 540 31.15 45.23 -20.07
C SER A 540 30.32 46.49 -19.75
N SER A 541 29.32 46.34 -18.85
CA SER A 541 29.20 47.10 -17.60
C SER A 541 28.05 46.49 -16.77
N SER A 542 28.11 46.21 -15.46
CA SER A 542 28.69 46.87 -14.29
C SER A 542 27.92 48.11 -13.82
N LEU A 543 26.95 47.94 -12.92
CA LEU A 543 26.40 49.01 -12.09
C LEU A 543 25.96 48.47 -10.72
N LYS A 544 26.48 49.10 -9.66
CA LYS A 544 25.94 49.06 -8.29
C LYS A 544 25.46 50.47 -7.96
N SER A 545 24.29 50.60 -7.34
CA SER A 545 23.91 51.79 -6.58
C SER A 545 22.86 51.44 -5.53
N ASN A 546 22.91 52.12 -4.39
CA ASN A 546 22.10 51.80 -3.20
C ASN A 546 20.71 52.47 -3.25
N GLY A 547 19.78 51.94 -2.47
CA GLY A 547 19.16 52.76 -1.41
C GLY A 547 17.74 53.31 -1.64
N ALA A 548 16.75 52.58 -1.13
CA ALA A 548 15.57 53.10 -0.44
C ALA A 548 15.10 52.02 0.55
#